data_AF-A0A6C8V661-F1
#
_entry.id   AF-A0A6C8V661-F1
#
_cell.length_a   1.000
_cell.length_b   1.000
_cell.length_c   1.000
_cell.angle_alpha   90.00
_cell.angle_beta   90.00
_cell.angle_gamma   90.00
#
_symmetry.space_group_name_H-M   'P 1'
#
loop_
_entity.id
_entity.type
_entity.pdbx_description
1 polymer ?
#
loop_
_entity_poly.entity_id
_entity_poly.type
_entity_poly.pdbx_seq_one_letter_code
_entity_poly.pdbx_strand_id
1 'polypeptide(L)'
;MMPLSSFVQELLAPWYSFRSVCRRILVAFPQLRATVLRTRWYLSLTGQREYCPDVWFDGSVYHCAVLVRECHDARKSVPKVQYYIPGYFSSYRSAYRTARRTAIALATIKVSCRAV
;
A
#
# COMPACT_ATOMS: atom_id res chain seq x y z
N MET A 1 34.12 7.62 35.04
CA MET A 1 34.16 6.64 33.93
C MET A 1 32.78 6.58 33.32
N MET A 2 32.60 7.00 32.07
CA MET A 2 31.32 6.77 31.39
C MET A 2 31.16 5.28 31.09
N PRO A 3 30.00 4.69 31.36
CA PRO A 3 29.77 3.28 31.09
C PRO A 3 29.79 3.05 29.56
N LEU A 4 30.50 2.02 29.10
CA LEU A 4 30.62 1.67 27.68
C LEU A 4 29.25 1.57 26.94
N SER A 5 28.19 1.26 27.67
CA SER A 5 26.82 1.22 27.15
C SER A 5 26.28 2.57 26.66
N SER A 6 26.64 3.68 27.31
CA SER A 6 26.17 5.02 26.89
C SER A 6 26.88 5.47 25.61
N PHE A 7 28.17 5.15 25.47
CA PHE A 7 28.94 5.44 24.24
C PHE A 7 28.40 4.66 23.03
N VAL A 8 28.04 3.38 23.21
CA VAL A 8 27.42 2.58 22.14
C VAL A 8 26.01 3.09 21.80
N GLN A 9 25.24 3.57 22.78
CA GLN A 9 23.94 4.20 22.53
C GLN A 9 24.06 5.52 21.74
N GLU A 10 25.05 6.35 22.03
CA GLU A 10 25.33 7.58 21.28
C GLU A 10 25.75 7.28 19.83
N LEU A 11 26.55 6.24 19.61
CA LEU A 11 26.92 5.79 18.26
C LEU A 11 25.72 5.25 17.45
N LEU A 12 24.72 4.66 18.12
CA LEU A 12 23.52 4.14 17.48
C LEU A 12 22.41 5.19 17.34
N ALA A 13 22.48 6.33 18.02
CA ALA A 13 21.48 7.40 17.93
C ALA A 13 21.24 7.93 16.50
N PRO A 14 22.29 8.13 15.66
CA PRO A 14 22.11 8.44 14.25
C PRO A 14 21.37 7.34 13.49
N TRP A 15 21.65 6.07 13.81
CA TRP A 15 21.00 4.92 13.21
C TRP A 15 19.50 4.85 13.54
N TYR A 16 19.13 5.12 14.79
CA TYR A 16 17.73 5.20 15.21
C TYR A 16 16.99 6.36 14.52
N SER A 17 17.66 7.51 14.38
CA SER A 17 17.12 8.68 13.68
C SER A 17 16.89 8.38 12.20
N PHE A 18 17.88 7.79 11.54
CA PHE A 18 17.79 7.36 10.15
C PHE A 18 16.65 6.34 9.96
N ARG A 19 16.57 5.32 10.83
CA ARG A 19 15.48 4.33 10.80
C ARG A 19 14.10 4.97 10.96
N SER A 20 13.98 5.99 11.81
CA SER A 20 12.73 6.74 12.00
C SER A 20 12.33 7.50 10.73
N VAL A 21 13.29 8.18 10.09
CA VAL A 21 13.08 8.87 8.82
C VAL A 21 12.67 7.89 7.72
N CYS A 22 13.37 6.77 7.57
CA CYS A 22 13.02 5.73 6.61
C CYS A 22 11.60 5.19 6.84
N ARG A 23 11.20 4.96 8.10
CA ARG A 23 9.83 4.54 8.42
C ARG A 23 8.80 5.59 7.99
N ARG A 24 9.06 6.88 8.24
CA ARG A 24 8.15 7.97 7.80
C ARG A 24 8.02 8.04 6.28
N ILE A 25 9.14 7.89 5.56
CA ILE A 25 9.14 7.85 4.09
C ILE A 25 8.33 6.64 3.59
N LEU A 26 8.52 5.45 4.17
CA LEU A 26 7.78 4.25 3.78
C LEU A 26 6.27 4.34 4.07
N VAL A 27 5.87 5.09 5.10
CA VAL A 27 4.45 5.38 5.36
C VAL A 27 3.90 6.36 4.34
N ALA A 28 4.65 7.44 4.01
CA ALA A 28 4.21 8.44 3.05
C ALA A 28 4.10 7.90 1.61
N PHE A 29 4.95 6.94 1.25
CA PHE A 29 5.01 6.36 -0.09
C PHE A 29 4.63 4.87 -0.07
N PRO A 30 3.34 4.52 -0.20
CA PRO A 30 2.87 3.13 -0.13
C PRO A 30 3.48 2.24 -1.23
N GLN A 31 3.87 2.84 -2.36
CA GLN A 31 4.55 2.14 -3.45
C GLN A 31 5.94 1.63 -3.07
N LEU A 32 6.71 2.44 -2.32
CA LEU A 32 8.04 2.07 -1.85
C LEU A 32 7.92 0.94 -0.83
N ARG A 33 6.96 1.05 0.09
CA ARG A 33 6.68 -0.01 1.05
C ARG A 33 6.28 -1.33 0.37
N ALA A 34 5.38 -1.28 -0.61
CA ALA A 34 4.97 -2.47 -1.37
C ALA A 34 6.17 -3.14 -2.07
N THR A 35 7.06 -2.33 -2.65
CA THR A 35 8.28 -2.81 -3.32
C THR A 35 9.26 -3.44 -2.33
N VAL A 36 9.50 -2.79 -1.18
CA VAL A 36 10.36 -3.30 -0.11
C VAL A 36 9.84 -4.62 0.46
N LEU A 37 8.53 -4.72 0.66
CA LEU A 37 7.88 -5.94 1.16
C LEU A 37 7.64 -6.99 0.07
N ARG A 38 7.98 -6.69 -1.20
CA ARG A 38 7.68 -7.54 -2.38
C ARG A 38 6.21 -7.97 -2.43
N THR A 39 5.30 -7.06 -2.06
CA THR A 39 3.85 -7.30 -2.10
C THR A 39 3.18 -6.42 -3.15
N ARG A 40 2.07 -6.91 -3.72
CA ARG A 40 1.22 -6.11 -4.64
C ARG A 40 0.19 -5.25 -3.91
N TRP A 41 0.17 -5.32 -2.58
CA TRP A 41 -0.78 -4.63 -1.71
C TRP A 41 -0.23 -3.28 -1.27
N TYR A 42 -0.98 -2.22 -1.55
CA TYR A 42 -0.70 -0.86 -1.11
C TYR A 42 -1.44 -0.59 0.19
N LEU A 43 -0.69 -0.33 1.26
CA LEU A 43 -1.27 0.01 2.56
C LEU A 43 -1.78 1.46 2.55
N SER A 44 -2.98 1.68 3.10
CA SER A 44 -3.49 3.02 3.32
C SER A 44 -2.59 3.81 4.29
N LEU A 45 -2.57 5.14 4.20
CA LEU A 45 -1.86 5.97 5.18
C LEU A 45 -2.29 5.73 6.63
N THR A 46 -3.56 5.33 6.83
CA THR A 46 -4.12 4.99 8.14
C THR A 46 -3.73 3.59 8.63
N GLY A 47 -3.17 2.75 7.76
CA GLY A 47 -2.81 1.36 8.09
C GLY A 47 -3.99 0.41 8.28
N GLN A 48 -5.23 0.85 8.04
CA GLN A 48 -6.43 0.04 8.26
C GLN A 48 -6.83 -0.78 7.03
N ARG A 49 -6.48 -0.35 5.83
CA ARG A 49 -6.88 -0.99 4.57
C ARG A 49 -5.69 -1.21 3.66
N GLU A 50 -5.76 -2.27 2.87
CA GLU A 50 -4.82 -2.56 1.81
C GLU A 50 -5.53 -2.66 0.47
N TYR A 51 -4.92 -2.08 -0.55
CA TYR A 51 -5.45 -1.99 -1.92
C TYR A 51 -4.56 -2.80 -2.86
N CYS A 52 -5.11 -3.73 -3.63
CA CYS A 52 -4.40 -4.45 -4.68
C CYS A 52 -5.02 -4.11 -6.04
N PRO A 53 -4.23 -3.64 -7.02
CA PRO A 53 -4.72 -3.51 -8.38
C PRO A 53 -4.94 -4.91 -8.98
N ASP A 54 -6.08 -5.10 -9.60
CA ASP A 54 -6.42 -6.34 -10.30
C ASP A 54 -7.06 -6.02 -11.66
N VAL A 55 -6.96 -6.98 -12.58
CA VAL A 55 -7.51 -6.83 -13.94
C VAL A 55 -8.28 -8.08 -14.27
N TRP A 56 -9.54 -7.89 -14.60
CA TRP A 56 -10.41 -8.97 -15.04
C TRP A 56 -10.68 -8.86 -16.54
N PHE A 57 -10.90 -9.99 -17.21
CA PHE A 57 -11.16 -10.08 -18.64
C PHE A 57 -12.45 -10.85 -18.84
N ASP A 58 -13.45 -10.20 -19.45
CA ASP A 58 -14.78 -10.76 -19.66
C ASP A 58 -14.91 -11.47 -21.02
N GLY A 59 -13.80 -11.75 -21.70
CA GLY A 59 -13.79 -12.39 -23.04
C GLY A 59 -13.73 -11.40 -24.20
N SER A 60 -14.07 -10.13 -23.97
CA SER A 60 -14.09 -9.08 -24.99
C SER A 60 -13.22 -7.87 -24.61
N VAL A 61 -13.29 -7.42 -23.36
CA VAL A 61 -12.62 -6.20 -22.89
C VAL A 61 -11.92 -6.46 -21.55
N TYR A 62 -10.91 -5.66 -21.23
CA TYR A 62 -10.25 -5.67 -19.93
C TYR A 62 -10.92 -4.67 -18.97
N HIS A 63 -11.20 -5.16 -17.77
CA HIS A 63 -11.84 -4.45 -16.68
C HIS A 63 -10.79 -4.13 -15.61
N CYS A 64 -10.85 -2.90 -15.11
CA CYS A 64 -9.96 -2.44 -14.06
C CYS A 64 -10.68 -2.62 -12.72
N ALA A 65 -10.07 -3.39 -11.82
CA ALA A 65 -10.57 -3.60 -10.47
C ALA A 65 -9.51 -3.21 -9.43
N VAL A 66 -9.96 -2.70 -8.29
CA VAL A 66 -9.11 -2.55 -7.10
C VAL A 66 -9.74 -3.34 -5.98
N LEU A 67 -9.02 -4.39 -5.59
CA LEU A 67 -9.36 -5.22 -4.45
C LEU A 67 -8.94 -4.52 -3.16
N VAL A 68 -9.77 -4.64 -2.14
CA VAL A 68 -9.56 -4.03 -0.85
C VAL A 68 -9.78 -5.05 0.24
N ARG A 69 -8.85 -5.05 1.19
CA ARG A 69 -8.93 -5.87 2.39
C ARG A 69 -8.63 -5.02 3.61
N GLU A 70 -9.25 -5.39 4.73
CA GLU A 70 -8.96 -4.79 6.02
C GLU A 70 -7.72 -5.44 6.63
N CYS A 71 -6.81 -4.62 7.15
CA CYS A 71 -5.55 -5.07 7.74
C CYS A 71 -5.76 -5.84 9.04
N HIS A 72 -6.77 -5.46 9.83
CA HIS A 72 -7.03 -6.08 11.14
C HIS A 72 -7.26 -7.59 11.02
N ASP A 73 -7.85 -8.02 9.91
CA ASP A 73 -8.14 -9.41 9.60
C ASP A 73 -7.47 -9.87 8.30
N ALA A 74 -6.30 -9.35 7.92
CA ALA A 74 -5.67 -9.60 6.61
C ALA A 74 -5.46 -11.10 6.24
N ARG A 75 -5.44 -12.01 7.23
CA ARG A 75 -5.37 -13.47 7.01
C ARG A 75 -6.73 -14.15 6.80
N LYS A 76 -7.83 -13.51 7.23
CA LYS A 76 -9.21 -14.02 7.16
C LYS A 76 -10.11 -13.18 6.26
N SER A 77 -9.70 -11.97 5.89
CA SER A 77 -10.49 -11.04 5.11
C SER A 77 -10.47 -11.44 3.64
N VAL A 78 -11.66 -11.78 3.13
CA VAL A 78 -11.87 -11.97 1.71
C VAL A 78 -11.70 -10.61 1.02
N PRO A 79 -10.82 -10.49 0.02
CA PRO A 79 -10.64 -9.24 -0.69
C PRO A 79 -11.96 -8.85 -1.39
N LYS A 80 -12.46 -7.65 -1.09
CA LYS A 80 -13.67 -7.10 -1.70
C LYS A 80 -13.30 -6.13 -2.81
N VAL A 81 -14.04 -6.12 -3.91
CA VAL A 81 -13.85 -5.11 -4.97
C VAL A 81 -14.40 -3.79 -4.45
N GLN A 82 -13.54 -2.80 -4.21
CA GLN A 82 -13.98 -1.46 -3.79
C GLN A 82 -14.13 -0.50 -4.97
N TYR A 83 -13.36 -0.71 -6.03
CA TYR A 83 -13.39 0.11 -7.22
C TYR A 83 -13.40 -0.77 -8.46
N TYR A 84 -14.33 -0.50 -9.37
CA TYR A 84 -14.53 -1.25 -10.59
C TYR A 84 -14.83 -0.27 -11.72
N ILE A 85 -13.96 -0.23 -12.74
CA ILE A 85 -14.24 0.45 -14.00
C ILE A 85 -14.46 -0.65 -15.05
N PRO A 86 -15.71 -0.87 -15.49
CA PRO A 86 -15.98 -1.82 -16.55
C PRO A 86 -15.44 -1.35 -17.90
N GLY A 87 -14.80 -2.28 -18.63
CA GLY A 87 -14.89 -2.36 -20.09
C GLY A 87 -14.38 -1.18 -20.92
N TYR A 88 -13.31 -0.49 -20.52
CA TYR A 88 -12.75 0.63 -21.31
C TYR A 88 -11.42 0.32 -22.00
N PHE A 89 -10.80 -0.83 -21.72
CA PHE A 89 -9.43 -1.10 -22.13
C PHE A 89 -9.33 -2.29 -23.09
N SER A 90 -8.75 -2.03 -24.27
CA SER A 90 -8.42 -3.06 -25.26
C SER A 90 -7.16 -3.87 -24.91
N SER A 91 -6.40 -3.46 -23.88
CA SER A 91 -5.17 -4.14 -23.49
C SER A 91 -5.06 -4.29 -21.98
N TYR A 92 -4.51 -5.43 -21.53
CA TYR A 92 -4.18 -5.68 -20.14
C TYR A 92 -3.29 -4.58 -19.55
N ARG A 93 -2.30 -4.10 -20.33
CA ARG A 93 -1.31 -3.13 -19.85
C ARG A 93 -1.92 -1.76 -19.57
N SER A 94 -2.90 -1.33 -20.36
CA SER A 94 -3.62 -0.08 -20.10
C SER A 94 -4.54 -0.21 -18.89
N ALA A 95 -5.30 -1.32 -18.78
CA ALA A 95 -6.14 -1.62 -17.62
C ALA A 95 -5.34 -1.71 -16.31
N TYR A 96 -4.17 -2.38 -16.34
CA TYR A 96 -3.33 -2.52 -15.16
C TYR A 96 -2.71 -1.18 -14.73
N ARG A 97 -2.33 -0.32 -15.68
CA ARG A 97 -1.80 1.03 -15.37
C ARG A 97 -2.86 1.89 -14.68
N THR A 98 -4.11 1.82 -15.12
CA THR A 98 -5.21 2.57 -14.50
C THR A 98 -5.60 1.98 -13.16
N ALA A 99 -5.66 0.65 -13.01
CA ALA A 99 -5.86 -0.04 -11.74
C ALA A 99 -4.75 0.33 -10.72
N ARG A 100 -3.50 0.36 -11.17
CA ARG A 100 -2.37 0.75 -10.33
C ARG A 100 -2.48 2.21 -9.88
N ARG A 101 -2.76 3.15 -10.79
CA ARG A 101 -2.91 4.58 -10.46
C ARG A 101 -4.04 4.81 -9.47
N THR A 102 -5.18 4.15 -9.65
CA THR A 102 -6.34 4.26 -8.76
C THR A 102 -6.07 3.64 -7.40
N ALA A 103 -5.43 2.46 -7.33
CA ALA A 103 -5.03 1.84 -6.07
C ALA A 103 -4.04 2.72 -5.28
N ILE A 104 -3.08 3.35 -5.96
CA ILE A 104 -2.16 4.32 -5.34
C ILE A 104 -2.95 5.53 -4.82
N ALA A 105 -3.83 6.10 -5.63
CA ALA A 105 -4.65 7.24 -5.22
C ALA A 105 -5.43 6.89 -3.94
N LEU A 106 -6.16 5.78 -3.93
CA LEU A 106 -6.92 5.30 -2.76
C LEU A 106 -6.04 5.06 -1.53
N ALA A 107 -4.83 4.54 -1.69
CA ALA A 107 -3.89 4.34 -0.59
C ALA A 107 -3.36 5.67 -0.02
N THR A 108 -3.22 6.70 -0.87
CA THR A 108 -2.69 8.03 -0.51
C THR A 108 -3.75 9.02 -0.05
N ILE A 109 -5.02 8.83 -0.41
CA ILE A 109 -6.08 9.70 0.12
C ILE A 109 -6.16 9.43 1.62
N LYS A 110 -6.01 10.49 2.42
CA LYS A 110 -6.32 10.49 3.85
C LYS A 110 -7.84 10.42 4.03
N VAL A 111 -8.49 9.36 3.54
CA VAL A 111 -9.89 9.14 3.88
C VAL A 111 -9.89 8.65 5.32
N SER A 112 -10.21 9.55 6.24
CA SER A 112 -10.81 9.19 7.51
C SER A 112 -12.16 8.55 7.19
N CYS A 113 -12.20 7.24 6.97
CA CYS A 113 -13.48 6.56 6.82
C CYS A 113 -14.18 6.55 8.18
N ARG A 114 -15.18 7.43 8.35
CA ARG A 114 -16.34 7.08 9.17
C ARG A 114 -16.89 5.77 8.58
N ALA A 115 -16.94 4.74 9.40
CA ALA A 115 -17.69 3.53 9.09
C ALA A 115 -19.14 3.94 8.79
N VAL A 116 -19.64 3.53 7.63
CA VAL A 116 -21.09 3.47 7.34
C VAL A 116 -21.44 2.00 7.29
#